data_AF-A0A3G3JZG3-F1
#
_entry.id   AF-A0A3G3JZG3-F1
#
_cell.length_a   1.000
_cell.length_b   1.000
_cell.length_c   1.000
_cell.angle_alpha   90.00
_cell.angle_beta   90.00
_cell.angle_gamma   90.00
#
_symmetry.space_group_name_H-M   'P 1'
#
loop_
_entity.id
_entity.type
_entity.pdbx_description
1 polymer ?
#
loop_
_entity_poly.entity_id
_entity_poly.type
_entity_poly.pdbx_seq_one_letter_code
_entity_poly.pdbx_strand_id
1 'polypeptide(L)' 'MDNANQPPQVVAVRKNGDGDIVELKLSSGQEVDYKTAQQMAKNNQIANVNVFRGRDGDEHLRSDPDGRKDNNLDNLPPF' A
#
# COMPACT_ATOMS: atom_id res chain seq x y z
N MET A 1 -10.37 22.92 -12.00
CA MET A 1 -9.62 22.89 -10.72
C MET A 1 -9.10 21.49 -10.57
N ASP A 2 -7.99 21.23 -11.25
CA ASP A 2 -7.36 19.93 -11.33
C ASP A 2 -6.75 19.58 -9.97
N ASN A 3 -7.21 18.47 -9.40
CA ASN A 3 -6.81 17.94 -8.10
C ASN A 3 -5.33 17.51 -8.11
N ALA A 4 -4.42 18.47 -8.04
CA ALA A 4 -2.97 18.24 -7.99
C ALA A 4 -2.44 17.84 -6.61
N ASN A 5 -3.29 17.33 -5.70
CA ASN A 5 -2.91 17.08 -4.30
C ASN A 5 -3.44 15.76 -3.73
N GLN A 6 -3.65 14.75 -4.58
CA GLN A 6 -3.93 13.39 -4.10
C GLN A 6 -2.61 12.71 -3.72
N PRO A 7 -2.53 12.06 -2.55
CA PRO A 7 -1.37 11.26 -2.19
C PRO A 7 -1.09 10.18 -3.26
N PRO A 8 0.17 9.80 -3.48
CA PRO A 8 0.48 8.73 -4.41
C PRO A 8 -0.20 7.41 -3.97
N GLN A 9 -0.57 6.57 -4.93
CA GLN A 9 -1.16 5.26 -4.67
C GLN A 9 -0.13 4.15 -4.90
N VAL A 10 -0.37 2.96 -4.34
CA VAL A 10 0.45 1.78 -4.61
C VAL A 10 0.11 1.24 -6.00
N VAL A 11 1.12 1.03 -6.84
CA VAL A 11 0.95 0.54 -8.23
C VAL A 11 1.59 -0.82 -8.48
N ALA A 12 2.54 -1.24 -7.64
CA ALA A 12 3.17 -2.56 -7.71
C ALA A 12 3.70 -2.94 -6.31
N VAL A 13 3.90 -4.24 -6.09
CA VAL A 13 4.38 -4.78 -4.81
C VAL A 13 5.51 -5.79 -5.05
N ARG A 14 6.51 -5.83 -4.17
CA ARG A 14 7.48 -6.93 -4.16
C ARG A 14 7.12 -7.89 -3.06
N LYS A 15 7.13 -9.19 -3.39
CA LYS A 15 6.88 -10.28 -2.45
C LYS A 15 8.16 -11.07 -2.16
N ASN A 16 8.32 -11.55 -0.93
CA ASN A 16 9.39 -12.50 -0.57
C ASN A 16 9.06 -13.92 -1.08
N GLY A 17 9.93 -14.89 -0.77
CA GLY A 17 9.74 -16.29 -1.15
C GLY A 17 8.49 -16.96 -0.57
N ASP A 18 7.95 -16.41 0.51
CA ASP A 18 6.75 -16.89 1.20
C ASP A 18 5.45 -16.25 0.65
N GLY A 19 5.58 -15.25 -0.23
CA GLY A 19 4.47 -14.51 -0.82
C GLY A 19 4.06 -13.26 -0.04
N ASP A 20 4.77 -12.89 1.02
CA ASP A 20 4.50 -11.68 1.81
C ASP A 20 5.04 -10.44 1.11
N ILE A 21 4.28 -9.35 1.15
CA ILE A 21 4.70 -8.06 0.60
C ILE A 21 5.79 -7.47 1.49
N VAL A 22 6.94 -7.18 0.88
CA VAL A 22 8.11 -6.59 1.57
C VAL A 22 8.43 -5.17 1.10
N GLU A 23 8.08 -4.82 -0.15
CA GLU A 23 8.27 -3.47 -0.70
C GLU A 23 7.06 -3.05 -1.54
N LEU A 24 6.81 -1.75 -1.60
CA LEU A 24 5.71 -1.13 -2.33
C LEU A 24 6.25 -0.06 -3.26
N LYS A 25 5.79 -0.07 -4.51
CA LYS A 25 6.06 0.97 -5.50
C LYS A 25 4.87 1.92 -5.57
N LEU A 26 5.15 3.19 -5.37
CA LEU A 26 4.17 4.27 -5.42
C LEU A 26 4.06 4.83 -6.84
N SER A 27 2.91 5.42 -7.16
CA SER A 27 2.67 6.08 -8.44
C SER A 27 3.58 7.29 -8.70
N SER A 28 4.25 7.81 -7.65
CA SER A 28 5.30 8.82 -7.77
C SER A 28 6.64 8.26 -8.31
N GLY A 29 6.77 6.94 -8.44
CA GLY A 29 8.02 6.25 -8.75
C GLY A 29 8.87 5.91 -7.53
N GLN A 30 8.47 6.35 -6.33
CA GLN A 30 9.15 6.00 -5.09
C GLN A 30 8.89 4.53 -4.71
N GLU A 31 9.93 3.84 -4.28
CA GLU A 31 9.86 2.50 -3.72
C GLU A 31 10.13 2.59 -2.21
N VAL A 32 9.29 1.96 -1.40
CA VAL A 32 9.38 1.99 0.06
C VAL A 32 9.24 0.57 0.63
N ASP A 33 9.95 0.30 1.71
CA ASP A 33 9.75 -0.92 2.47
C ASP A 33 8.36 -0.94 3.15
N TYR A 34 7.92 -2.13 3.53
CA TYR A 34 6.61 -2.34 4.15
C TYR A 34 6.39 -1.49 5.42
N LYS A 35 7.39 -1.36 6.31
CA LYS A 35 7.25 -0.58 7.54
C LYS A 35 7.12 0.92 7.24
N THR A 36 7.89 1.42 6.30
CA THR A 36 7.77 2.80 5.82
C THR A 36 6.37 3.04 5.23
N ALA A 37 5.86 2.11 4.41
CA ALA A 37 4.51 2.23 3.86
C ALA A 37 3.42 2.24 4.94
N GLN A 38 3.56 1.45 6.01
CA GLN A 38 2.64 1.51 7.15
C GLN A 38 2.61 2.88 7.82
N GLN A 39 3.78 3.47 8.07
CA GLN A 39 3.86 4.82 8.65
C GLN A 39 3.27 5.87 7.72
N MET A 40 3.56 5.79 6.43
CA MET A 40 3.00 6.70 5.43
C MET A 40 1.47 6.58 5.33
N ALA A 41 0.93 5.37 5.36
CA ALA A 41 -0.52 5.15 5.35
C ALA A 41 -1.20 5.73 6.60
N LYS A 42 -0.63 5.56 7.80
CA LYS A 42 -1.13 6.20 9.03
C LYS A 42 -1.15 7.72 8.95
N ASN A 43 -0.19 8.29 8.23
CA ASN A 43 -0.05 9.73 8.02
C ASN A 43 -0.87 10.25 6.83
N ASN A 44 -1.69 9.41 6.19
CA ASN A 44 -2.45 9.74 4.97
C ASN A 44 -1.57 10.20 3.80
N GLN A 45 -0.33 9.69 3.71
CA GLN A 45 0.64 10.00 2.65
C GLN A 45 0.59 9.03 1.48
N ILE A 46 -0.21 7.97 1.57
CA ILE A 46 -0.49 7.03 0.47
C ILE A 46 -2.01 6.92 0.35
N ALA A 47 -2.52 6.95 -0.87
CA ALA A 47 -3.95 6.82 -1.15
C ALA A 47 -4.37 5.35 -1.21
N ASN A 48 -5.65 5.11 -0.89
CA ASN A 48 -6.35 3.83 -1.05
C ASN A 48 -5.83 2.68 -0.18
N VAL A 49 -5.06 2.99 0.87
CA VAL A 49 -4.52 2.00 1.81
C VAL A 49 -4.65 2.50 3.24
N ASN A 50 -4.88 1.57 4.15
CA ASN A 50 -4.96 1.84 5.57
C ASN A 50 -4.18 0.80 6.38
N VAL A 51 -3.76 1.19 7.59
CA VAL A 51 -3.20 0.25 8.58
C VAL A 51 -4.33 -0.30 9.44
N PHE A 52 -4.26 -1.59 9.79
CA PHE A 52 -5.15 -2.21 10.76
C PHE A 52 -4.33 -3.12 11.69
N ARG A 53 -4.87 -3.42 12.87
CA ARG A 53 -4.27 -4.37 13.80
C ARG A 53 -4.80 -5.78 13.53
N GLY A 54 -3.89 -6.72 13.26
CA GLY A 54 -4.18 -8.13 13.04
C GLY A 54 -4.54 -8.86 14.34
N ARG A 55 -4.93 -10.14 14.21
CA ARG A 55 -5.27 -11.01 15.37
C ARG A 55 -4.03 -11.42 16.16
N ASP A 56 -2.90 -11.49 15.46
CA ASP A 56 -1.54 -11.64 15.95
C ASP A 56 -1.08 -10.46 16.82
N GLY A 57 -1.76 -9.31 16.72
CA GLY A 57 -1.46 -8.13 17.51
C GLY A 57 -0.53 -7.15 16.81
N ASP A 58 0.04 -7.49 15.65
CA ASP A 58 0.84 -6.58 14.84
C ASP A 58 -0.05 -5.73 13.93
N GLU A 59 0.57 -4.69 13.38
CA GLU A 59 -0.05 -3.82 12.40
C GLU A 59 0.21 -4.36 11.00
N HIS A 60 -0.79 -4.22 10.12
CA HIS A 60 -0.76 -4.71 8.74
C HIS A 60 -1.35 -3.66 7.81
N LEU A 61 -0.84 -3.60 6.58
CA LEU A 61 -1.37 -2.74 5.53
C LEU A 61 -2.48 -3.49 4.77
N ARG A 62 -3.56 -2.80 4.42
CA ARG A 62 -4.59 -3.30 3.50
C ARG A 62 -5.04 -2.20 2.57
N SER A 63 -5.61 -2.57 1.42
CA SER A 63 -6.33 -1.63 0.57
C SER A 63 -7.66 -1.23 1.22
N ASP A 64 -8.11 -0.01 0.91
CA ASP A 64 -9.41 0.48 1.35
C ASP A 64 -10.56 -0.34 0.72
N PRO A 65 -11.68 -0.56 1.45
CA PRO A 65 -12.83 -1.28 0.93
C PRO A 65 -13.68 -0.38 0.02
N ASP A 66 -13.16 -0.05 -1.16
CA ASP A 66 -13.81 0.83 -2.15
C ASP A 66 -14.64 0.08 -3.21
N GLY A 67 -14.69 -1.25 -3.13
CA GLY A 67 -15.40 -2.12 -4.08
C GLY A 67 -14.60 -2.45 -5.34
N ARG A 68 -13.38 -1.92 -5.47
CA ARG A 68 -12.44 -2.25 -6.54
C ARG A 68 -11.50 -3.36 -6.08
N LYS A 69 -11.14 -4.22 -7.02
CA LYS A 69 -10.20 -5.33 -6.76
C LYS A 69 -8.87 -5.09 -7.44
N ASP A 70 -8.82 -4.26 -8.47
CA ASP A 70 -7.62 -3.99 -9.26
C ASP A 70 -6.56 -3.17 -8.51
N ASN A 71 -6.95 -2.49 -7.43
CA ASN A 71 -6.07 -1.76 -6.51
C ASN A 71 -5.88 -2.46 -5.15
N ASN A 72 -6.33 -3.71 -5.02
CA ASN A 72 -6.00 -4.52 -3.85
C ASN A 72 -4.51 -4.87 -3.86
N LEU A 73 -3.80 -4.65 -2.75
CA LEU A 73 -2.36 -4.94 -2.64
C LEU A 73 -1.98 -6.34 -3.13
N ASP A 74 -2.83 -7.34 -2.86
CA ASP A 74 -2.60 -8.73 -3.30
C ASP A 74 -2.76 -8.95 -4.81
N ASN A 75 -3.50 -8.07 -5.48
CA ASN A 75 -3.78 -8.11 -6.91
C ASN A 75 -2.84 -7.21 -7.74
N LEU A 76 -1.99 -6.42 -7.08
CA LEU A 76 -1.04 -5.55 -7.78
C LEU A 76 0.09 -6.37 -8.43
N PRO A 77 0.62 -5.92 -9.58
CA PRO A 77 1.71 -6.61 -10.26
C PRO A 77 3.01 -6.58 -9.45
N PRO A 78 3.92 -7.56 -9.66
CA PRO A 78 5.26 -7.53 -9.09
C PRO A 78 6.20 -6.55 -9.81
N PHE A 79 7.29 -6.15 -9.14
CA PHE A 79 8.40 -5.36 -9.72
C PHE A 79 9.79 -5.76 -9.19
#